data_AF-A0A821GTP4-F1
#
_entry.id   AF-A0A821GTP4-F1
#
_cell.length_a   1.000
_cell.length_b   1.000
_cell.length_c   1.000
_cell.angle_alpha   90.00
_cell.angle_beta   90.00
_cell.angle_gamma   90.00
#
_symmetry.space_group_name_H-M   'P 1'
#
loop_
_entity.id
_entity.type
_entity.pdbx_description
1 polymer ?
#
loop_
_entity_poly.entity_id
_entity_poly.type
_entity_poly.pdbx_seq_one_letter_code
_entity_poly.pdbx_strand_id
1 'polypeptide(L)'
;ACGTWVKNTRIPDDVSAQTTFNLLRTQLDYNVIDLLSSPPVNNVNEPKAVLNARRFYNSCIDEDEVEANGVDTILSLINTEFGGWPILQGSSWNSAKFDLPNLLFQLRKYYSNTIYRIDTAVNEENSTMHNIEVRLTTN
;
A
#
# COMPACT_ATOMS: atom_id res chain seq x y z
N ALA A 1 -26.21 -25.99 -0.69
CA ALA A 1 -25.31 -26.14 -1.86
C ALA A 1 -23.87 -25.90 -1.43
N CYS A 2 -22.85 -26.31 -2.20
CA CYS A 2 -21.37 -26.27 -1.95
C CYS A 2 -20.68 -27.61 -1.56
N GLY A 3 -21.42 -28.67 -1.23
CA GLY A 3 -20.81 -29.92 -0.71
C GLY A 3 -19.79 -30.61 -1.62
N THR A 4 -20.05 -30.66 -2.94
CA THR A 4 -19.08 -31.22 -3.91
C THR A 4 -17.89 -30.30 -4.12
N TRP A 5 -18.10 -28.99 -4.10
CA TRP A 5 -17.05 -28.00 -4.30
C TRP A 5 -16.04 -28.04 -3.16
N VAL A 6 -16.49 -28.11 -1.90
CA VAL A 6 -15.59 -28.25 -0.73
C VAL A 6 -14.71 -29.51 -0.81
N LYS A 7 -15.24 -30.61 -1.36
CA LYS A 7 -14.46 -31.85 -1.50
C LYS A 7 -13.40 -31.77 -2.61
N ASN A 8 -13.63 -30.96 -3.63
CA ASN A 8 -12.83 -30.95 -4.86
C ASN A 8 -11.96 -29.69 -5.00
N THR A 9 -12.13 -28.69 -4.14
CA THR A 9 -11.36 -27.45 -4.19
C THR A 9 -10.26 -27.48 -3.13
N ARG A 10 -9.02 -27.46 -3.59
CA ARG A 10 -7.86 -27.15 -2.75
C ARG A 10 -7.74 -25.64 -2.62
N ILE A 11 -7.40 -25.15 -1.43
CA ILE A 11 -6.99 -23.78 -1.20
C ILE A 11 -5.53 -23.66 -1.70
N PRO A 12 -5.23 -22.80 -2.69
CA PRO A 12 -3.87 -22.52 -3.14
C PRO A 12 -2.96 -22.01 -2.02
N ASP A 13 -1.65 -22.16 -2.18
CA ASP A 13 -0.68 -21.83 -1.13
C ASP A 13 -0.53 -20.31 -0.90
N ASP A 14 -0.94 -19.50 -1.88
CA ASP A 14 -0.88 -18.04 -1.90
C ASP A 14 -2.15 -17.35 -1.36
N VAL A 15 -3.19 -18.10 -1.00
CA VAL A 15 -4.45 -17.56 -0.46
C VAL A 15 -4.89 -18.25 0.81
N SER A 16 -5.49 -17.50 1.74
CA SER A 16 -5.99 -18.04 3.01
C SER A 16 -7.36 -18.74 2.88
N ALA A 17 -8.10 -18.45 1.82
CA ALA A 17 -9.40 -19.04 1.54
C ALA A 17 -9.68 -19.01 0.03
N GLN A 18 -10.33 -20.06 -0.45
CA GLN A 18 -10.91 -20.10 -1.78
C GLN A 18 -12.41 -19.86 -1.67
N THR A 19 -12.96 -19.02 -2.54
CA THR A 19 -14.40 -18.87 -2.74
C THR A 19 -14.68 -18.66 -4.22
N THR A 20 -15.96 -18.69 -4.62
CA THR A 20 -16.36 -18.30 -5.97
C THR A 20 -15.98 -16.84 -6.28
N PHE A 21 -15.97 -15.95 -5.28
CA PHE A 21 -15.52 -14.57 -5.45
C PHE A 21 -14.02 -14.48 -5.72
N ASN A 22 -13.20 -15.30 -5.05
CA ASN A 22 -11.76 -15.35 -5.33
C ASN A 22 -11.52 -15.77 -6.78
N LEU A 23 -12.21 -16.81 -7.27
CA LEU A 23 -12.08 -17.27 -8.66
C LEU A 23 -12.41 -16.15 -9.68
N LEU A 24 -13.52 -15.44 -9.45
CA LEU A 24 -13.92 -14.34 -10.32
C LEU A 24 -12.94 -13.16 -10.25
N ARG A 25 -12.43 -12.83 -9.05
CA ARG A 25 -11.42 -11.78 -8.87
C ARG A 25 -10.12 -12.12 -9.59
N THR A 26 -9.61 -13.34 -9.42
CA THR A 26 -8.41 -13.80 -10.13
C THR A 26 -8.56 -13.67 -11.65
N GLN A 27 -9.72 -14.06 -12.20
CA GLN A 27 -9.97 -13.90 -13.63
C GLN A 27 -10.01 -12.42 -14.06
N LEU A 28 -10.59 -11.55 -13.24
CA LEU A 28 -10.59 -10.10 -13.48
C LEU A 28 -9.17 -9.53 -13.41
N ASP A 29 -8.37 -9.95 -12.42
CA ASP A 29 -7.01 -9.49 -12.20
C ASP A 29 -6.13 -9.81 -13.42
N TYR A 30 -6.27 -11.00 -14.02
CA TYR A 30 -5.57 -11.32 -15.27
C TYR A 30 -5.91 -10.36 -16.41
N ASN A 31 -7.19 -10.01 -16.59
CA ASN A 31 -7.58 -9.04 -17.61
C ASN A 31 -6.98 -7.65 -17.34
N VAL A 32 -6.92 -7.23 -16.07
CA VAL A 32 -6.31 -5.95 -15.68
C VAL A 32 -4.80 -5.99 -15.89
N ILE A 33 -4.14 -7.09 -15.53
CA ILE A 33 -2.71 -7.32 -15.76
C ILE A 33 -2.41 -7.26 -17.25
N ASP A 34 -3.16 -7.95 -18.11
CA ASP A 34 -2.97 -7.91 -19.56
C ASP A 34 -3.10 -6.48 -20.10
N LEU A 35 -4.07 -5.72 -19.58
CA LEU A 35 -4.25 -4.32 -19.92
C LEU A 35 -3.11 -3.44 -19.44
N LEU A 36 -2.45 -3.73 -18.32
CA LEU A 36 -1.38 -2.87 -17.76
C LEU A 36 0.03 -3.26 -18.21
N SER A 37 0.25 -4.53 -18.51
CA SER A 37 1.56 -5.13 -18.86
C SER A 37 2.07 -4.71 -20.22
N SER A 38 1.20 -4.23 -21.11
CA SER A 38 1.69 -3.68 -22.38
C SER A 38 2.59 -2.49 -22.06
N PRO A 39 3.83 -2.45 -22.59
CA PRO A 39 4.74 -1.34 -22.34
C PRO A 39 4.05 -0.04 -22.73
N PRO A 40 4.28 1.07 -21.99
CA PRO A 40 3.67 2.35 -22.33
C PRO A 40 4.19 2.76 -23.71
N VAL A 41 3.46 2.37 -24.75
CA VAL A 41 3.62 2.92 -26.07
C VAL A 41 3.37 4.41 -25.85
N ASN A 42 4.27 5.28 -26.31
CA ASN A 42 4.02 6.71 -26.38
C ASN A 42 2.93 6.98 -27.43
N ASN A 43 1.77 6.34 -27.26
CA ASN A 43 0.57 6.56 -28.02
C ASN A 43 0.05 7.91 -27.56
N VAL A 44 0.24 8.91 -28.41
CA VAL A 44 -0.13 10.31 -28.17
C VAL A 44 -1.63 10.45 -27.83
N ASN A 45 -2.43 9.42 -28.10
CA ASN A 45 -3.87 9.39 -27.84
C ASN A 45 -4.26 8.68 -26.52
N GLU A 46 -3.33 8.07 -25.77
CA GLU A 46 -3.67 7.39 -24.52
C GLU A 46 -3.88 8.40 -23.37
N PRO A 47 -4.98 8.30 -22.59
CA PRO A 47 -5.21 9.19 -21.47
C PRO A 47 -4.09 9.11 -20.44
N LYS A 48 -3.69 10.27 -19.89
CA LYS A 48 -2.63 10.36 -18.86
C LYS A 48 -2.85 9.45 -17.65
N ALA A 49 -4.11 9.23 -17.26
CA ALA A 49 -4.45 8.32 -16.16
C ALA A 49 -4.05 6.87 -16.46
N VAL A 50 -4.27 6.41 -17.70
CA VAL A 50 -3.92 5.05 -18.13
C VAL A 50 -2.40 4.90 -18.22
N LEU A 51 -1.71 5.90 -18.79
CA LEU A 51 -0.25 5.94 -18.82
C LEU A 51 0.37 5.85 -17.42
N ASN A 52 -0.18 6.57 -16.45
CA ASN A 52 0.28 6.52 -15.05
C ASN A 52 0.01 5.15 -14.42
N ALA A 53 -1.14 4.54 -14.67
CA ALA A 53 -1.45 3.20 -14.17
C ALA A 53 -0.49 2.14 -14.72
N ARG A 54 -0.19 2.18 -16.03
CA ARG A 54 0.82 1.31 -16.66
C ARG A 54 2.21 1.52 -16.07
N ARG A 55 2.63 2.78 -15.91
CA ARG A 55 3.94 3.10 -15.31
C ARG A 55 4.06 2.57 -13.89
N PHE A 56 3.02 2.79 -13.07
CA PHE A 56 2.96 2.29 -11.70
C PHE A 56 2.99 0.76 -11.63
N TYR A 57 2.25 0.09 -12.52
CA TYR A 57 2.28 -1.37 -12.63
C TYR A 57 3.69 -1.87 -13.00
N ASN A 58 4.30 -1.32 -14.05
CA ASN A 58 5.61 -1.75 -14.50
C ASN A 58 6.71 -1.51 -13.45
N SER A 59 6.66 -0.39 -12.71
CA SER A 59 7.59 -0.16 -11.58
C SER A 59 7.38 -1.11 -10.40
N CYS A 60 6.21 -1.76 -10.30
CA CYS A 60 5.89 -2.70 -9.23
C CYS A 60 6.37 -4.12 -9.56
N ILE A 61 6.32 -4.51 -10.84
CA ILE A 61 6.69 -5.87 -11.26
C ILE A 61 8.17 -6.03 -11.62
N ASP A 62 8.92 -4.92 -11.74
CA ASP A 62 10.35 -4.92 -12.03
C ASP A 62 11.15 -5.35 -10.79
N GLU A 63 11.23 -6.67 -10.58
CA GLU A 63 11.94 -7.26 -9.45
C GLU A 63 13.45 -6.95 -9.50
N ASP A 64 14.04 -6.82 -10.69
CA ASP A 64 15.46 -6.49 -10.84
C ASP A 64 15.76 -5.08 -10.28
N GLU A 65 14.92 -4.09 -10.59
CA GLU A 65 15.04 -2.73 -10.04
C GLU A 65 14.76 -2.70 -8.52
N VAL A 66 13.76 -3.45 -8.06
CA VAL A 66 13.43 -3.55 -6.62
C VAL A 66 14.58 -4.15 -5.82
N GLU A 67 15.14 -5.28 -6.28
CA GLU A 67 16.24 -5.96 -5.61
C GLU A 67 17.56 -5.17 -5.68
N ALA A 68 17.80 -4.44 -6.78
CA ALA A 68 18.96 -3.56 -6.90
C ALA A 68 18.93 -2.41 -5.87
N ASN A 69 17.74 -1.89 -5.54
CA ASN A 69 17.56 -0.87 -4.50
C ASN A 69 17.56 -1.46 -3.08
N GLY A 70 17.10 -2.72 -2.93
CA GLY A 70 17.08 -3.45 -1.68
C GLY A 70 16.46 -2.65 -0.53
N VAL A 71 17.16 -2.60 0.61
CA VAL A 71 16.70 -1.88 1.82
C VAL A 71 17.11 -0.41 1.85
N ASP A 72 17.91 0.06 0.90
CA ASP A 72 18.56 1.37 0.99
C ASP A 72 17.53 2.51 0.93
N THR A 73 16.50 2.37 0.10
CA THR A 73 15.42 3.36 0.00
C THR A 73 14.71 3.56 1.34
N ILE A 74 14.33 2.46 2.02
CA ILE A 74 13.61 2.55 3.29
C ILE A 74 14.53 3.01 4.43
N LEU A 75 15.80 2.56 4.45
CA LEU A 75 16.77 3.03 5.45
C LEU A 75 17.07 4.53 5.29
N SER A 76 17.13 5.02 4.06
CA SER A 76 17.28 6.46 3.78
C SER A 76 16.10 7.25 4.37
N LEU A 77 14.85 6.82 4.10
CA LEU A 77 13.66 7.47 4.66
C LEU A 77 13.65 7.44 6.19
N ILE A 78 13.97 6.29 6.79
CA ILE A 78 14.05 6.14 8.25
C ILE A 78 15.05 7.13 8.84
N ASN A 79 16.24 7.22 8.26
CA ASN A 79 17.33 8.05 8.80
C ASN A 79 17.13 9.54 8.54
N THR A 80 16.49 9.93 7.43
CA THR A 80 16.37 11.33 7.01
C THR A 80 15.04 11.97 7.40
N GLU A 81 13.93 11.21 7.37
CA GLU A 81 12.59 11.77 7.60
C GLU A 81 11.98 11.34 8.93
N PHE A 82 12.31 10.13 9.43
CA PHE A 82 11.65 9.56 10.62
C PHE A 82 12.47 9.68 11.92
N GLY A 83 13.63 10.33 11.87
CA GLY A 83 14.48 10.51 13.05
C GLY A 83 15.20 9.23 13.49
N GLY A 84 15.33 8.26 12.58
CA GLY A 84 16.04 7.01 12.79
C GLY A 84 15.19 5.88 13.38
N TRP A 85 15.82 4.71 13.51
CA TRP A 85 15.22 3.54 14.16
C TRP A 85 16.14 3.07 15.29
N PRO A 86 15.74 3.25 16.57
CA PRO A 86 16.60 2.96 17.72
C PRO A 86 17.26 1.58 17.71
N ILE A 87 16.56 0.54 17.26
CA ILE A 87 17.09 -0.83 17.25
C ILE A 87 18.23 -1.02 16.24
N LEU A 88 18.22 -0.29 15.13
CA LEU A 88 19.25 -0.38 14.09
C LEU A 88 20.47 0.49 14.43
N GLN A 89 20.24 1.62 15.09
CA GLN A 89 21.28 2.61 15.40
C GLN A 89 21.93 2.40 16.78
N GLY A 90 21.28 1.67 17.69
CA GLY A 90 21.80 1.35 19.01
C GLY A 90 22.22 2.62 19.78
N SER A 91 23.44 2.63 20.29
CA SER A 91 23.98 3.75 21.07
C SER A 91 24.19 5.04 20.27
N SER A 92 24.17 4.98 18.93
CA SER A 92 24.27 6.18 18.09
C SER A 92 22.95 6.95 17.98
N TRP A 93 21.83 6.32 18.35
CA TRP A 93 20.52 6.96 18.34
C TRP A 93 20.38 7.93 19.51
N ASN A 94 20.01 9.19 19.21
CA ASN A 94 19.89 10.23 20.21
C ASN A 94 18.42 10.45 20.61
N SER A 95 18.02 9.85 21.72
CA SER A 95 16.66 9.98 22.28
C SER A 95 16.27 11.41 22.61
N ALA A 96 17.22 12.28 22.96
CA ALA A 96 16.94 13.68 23.29
C ALA A 96 16.54 14.52 22.06
N LYS A 97 16.80 14.04 20.84
CA LYS A 97 16.38 14.68 19.58
C LYS A 97 15.07 14.11 19.03
N PHE A 98 14.50 13.10 19.67
CA PHE A 98 13.30 12.44 19.17
C PHE A 98 12.05 13.29 19.41
N ASP A 99 11.26 13.49 18.35
CA ASP A 99 10.00 14.23 18.37
C ASP A 99 8.89 13.34 17.81
N LEU A 100 8.08 12.78 18.72
CA LEU A 100 6.99 11.88 18.36
C LEU A 100 5.91 12.56 17.52
N PRO A 101 5.37 13.75 17.88
CA PRO A 101 4.48 14.50 17.00
C PRO A 101 5.02 14.67 15.58
N ASN A 102 6.27 15.13 15.42
CA ASN A 102 6.86 15.29 14.09
C ASN A 102 6.92 13.95 13.35
N LEU A 103 7.38 12.86 13.99
CA LEU A 103 7.38 11.53 13.39
C LEU A 103 5.99 11.12 12.88
N LEU A 104 4.95 11.28 13.70
CA LEU A 104 3.58 10.93 13.31
C LEU A 104 3.10 11.76 12.11
N PHE A 105 3.46 13.05 12.04
CA PHE A 105 3.16 13.88 10.88
C PHE A 105 3.92 13.46 9.62
N GLN A 106 5.19 13.07 9.73
CA GLN A 106 5.94 12.58 8.57
C GLN A 106 5.38 11.24 8.09
N LEU A 107 5.14 10.29 8.98
CA LEU A 107 4.51 9.00 8.65
C LEU A 107 3.15 9.16 7.96
N ARG A 108 2.38 10.17 8.37
CA ARG A 108 1.09 10.48 7.74
C ARG A 108 1.22 10.88 6.26
N LYS A 109 2.31 11.52 5.85
CA LYS A 109 2.56 11.84 4.42
C LYS A 109 2.71 10.59 3.57
N TYR A 110 3.14 9.49 4.17
CA TYR A 110 3.26 8.18 3.55
C TYR A 110 2.03 7.28 3.80
N TYR A 111 0.89 7.88 4.19
CA TYR A 111 -0.35 7.16 4.51
C TYR A 111 -0.22 6.10 5.62
N SER A 112 0.85 6.18 6.43
CA SER A 112 1.04 5.30 7.58
C SER A 112 0.23 5.80 8.77
N ASN A 113 -0.66 4.95 9.29
CA ASN A 113 -1.51 5.23 10.44
C ASN A 113 -1.09 4.33 11.60
N THR A 114 -0.23 4.81 12.51
CA THR A 114 0.39 3.97 13.56
C THR A 114 -0.31 4.04 14.91
N ILE A 115 -0.47 5.23 15.50
CA ILE A 115 -1.08 5.43 16.84
C ILE A 115 -2.49 6.00 16.67
N TYR A 116 -2.61 6.98 15.77
CA TYR A 116 -3.86 7.59 15.39
C TYR A 116 -4.05 7.40 13.90
N ARG A 117 -5.24 6.97 13.53
CA ARG A 117 -5.75 7.09 12.18
C ARG A 117 -6.54 8.40 12.11
N ILE A 118 -6.15 9.26 11.18
CA ILE A 118 -6.85 10.50 10.90
C ILE A 118 -7.53 10.33 9.54
N ASP A 119 -8.83 10.60 9.43
CA ASP A 119 -9.53 10.56 8.15
C ASP A 119 -10.45 11.78 8.01
N THR A 120 -10.88 12.04 6.79
CA THR A 120 -11.97 12.95 6.52
C THR A 120 -13.22 12.13 6.25
N ALA A 121 -14.26 12.33 7.05
CA ALA A 121 -15.56 11.70 6.86
C ALA A 121 -16.61 12.74 6.50
N VAL A 122 -17.64 12.31 5.77
CA VAL A 122 -18.82 13.15 5.53
C VAL A 122 -19.54 13.36 6.85
N ASN A 123 -19.95 14.59 7.13
CA ASN A 123 -20.70 14.89 8.34
C ASN A 123 -22.10 14.25 8.24
N GLU A 124 -22.44 13.40 9.22
CA GLU A 124 -23.69 12.63 9.23
C GLU A 124 -24.94 13.51 9.34
N GLU A 125 -24.82 14.67 10.00
CA GLU A 125 -25.92 15.64 10.17
C GLU A 125 -26.05 16.56 8.96
N ASN A 126 -24.97 16.79 8.22
CA ASN A 126 -24.95 17.62 7.01
C ASN A 126 -23.96 17.10 5.98
N SER A 127 -24.47 16.36 4.99
CA SER A 127 -23.69 15.74 3.91
C SER A 127 -22.92 16.70 3.00
N THR A 128 -23.14 18.02 3.10
CA THR A 128 -22.33 19.02 2.38
C THR A 128 -21.03 19.38 3.11
N MET A 129 -20.89 18.96 4.38
CA MET A 129 -19.72 19.22 5.21
C MET A 129 -18.90 17.95 5.46
N HIS A 130 -17.63 18.14 5.80
CA HIS A 130 -16.71 17.06 6.18
C HIS A 130 -16.19 17.31 7.60
N ASN A 131 -16.02 16.23 8.36
CA ASN A 131 -15.41 16.23 9.68
C ASN A 131 -14.03 15.56 9.60
N ILE A 132 -13.10 16.00 10.47
CA ILE A 132 -11.87 15.26 10.72
C ILE A 132 -12.18 14.23 11.80
N GLU A 133 -12.00 12.96 11.48
CA GLU A 133 -12.11 11.87 12.44
C GLU A 133 -10.72 11.44 12.91
N VAL A 134 -10.56 11.33 14.22
CA VAL A 134 -9.34 10.80 14.85
C VAL A 134 -9.72 9.54 15.61
N ARG A 135 -9.14 8.41 15.23
CA ARG A 135 -9.38 7.11 15.86
C ARG A 135 -8.05 6.53 16.34
N LEU A 136 -8.04 5.93 17.53
CA LEU A 136 -6.91 5.13 17.97
C LEU A 136 -6.85 3.85 17.12
N THR A 137 -5.66 3.51 16.62
CA THR A 137 -5.41 2.23 15.97
C THR A 137 -5.22 1.17 17.05
N THR A 138 -6.29 0.44 17.35
CA THR A 138 -6.23 -0.72 18.24
C THR A 138 -5.75 -1.95 17.46
N ASN A 139 -4.90 -2.77 18.09
CA ASN A 139 -4.55 -4.11 17.60
C ASN A 139 -5.77 -5.03 17.54
#